data_AF-A0A957CVV6-F1
#
_entry.id   AF-A0A957CVV6-F1
#
_cell.length_a   1.000
_cell.length_b   1.000
_cell.length_c   1.000
_cell.angle_alpha   90.00
_cell.angle_beta   90.00
_cell.angle_gamma   90.00
#
_symmetry.space_group_name_H-M   'P 1'
#
loop_
_entity.id
_entity.type
_entity.pdbx_description
1 polymer ?
#
loop_
_entity_poly.entity_id
_entity_poly.type
_entity_poly.pdbx_seq_one_letter_code
_entity_poly.pdbx_strand_id
1 'polypeptide(L)'
;DSALGIFHNSTLPRQKFVDTMAELGLHHTAVYDFSDPASDPMDAALITQLDDLIDKNTQRAAGVQDGPALMQRGQALQRRLHKVGIQREPLIVIVGEKGGRSGVKPDWFNLGN
;
A
#
# COMPACT_ATOMS: atom_id res chain seq x y z
N ASP A 1 -4.88 -16.49 3.47
CA ASP A 1 -5.80 -15.80 2.55
C ASP A 1 -6.36 -16.72 1.47
N SER A 2 -5.57 -17.27 0.54
CA SER A 2 -6.12 -18.16 -0.50
C SER A 2 -6.79 -19.41 0.07
N ALA A 3 -6.23 -20.00 1.13
CA ALA A 3 -6.86 -21.11 1.87
C ALA A 3 -8.20 -20.74 2.54
N LEU A 4 -8.50 -19.44 2.64
CA LEU A 4 -9.76 -18.88 3.15
C LEU A 4 -10.63 -18.30 2.02
N GLY A 5 -10.29 -18.55 0.75
CA GLY A 5 -11.00 -18.00 -0.42
C GLY A 5 -10.76 -16.51 -0.68
N ILE A 6 -9.77 -15.90 -0.01
CA ILE A 6 -9.40 -14.49 -0.23
C ILE A 6 -8.30 -14.45 -1.30
N PHE A 7 -8.62 -13.83 -2.43
CA PHE A 7 -7.70 -13.67 -3.56
C PHE A 7 -7.28 -12.21 -3.70
N HIS A 8 -5.97 -12.00 -3.78
CA HIS A 8 -5.38 -10.69 -4.02
C HIS A 8 -5.22 -10.47 -5.52
N ASN A 9 -5.54 -9.26 -6.00
CA ASN A 9 -5.25 -8.87 -7.37
C ASN A 9 -3.73 -8.79 -7.58
N SER A 10 -3.26 -9.07 -8.79
CA SER A 10 -1.84 -8.94 -9.11
C SER A 10 -1.35 -7.51 -8.91
N THR A 11 -0.17 -7.37 -8.30
CA THR A 11 0.56 -6.11 -8.26
C THR A 11 0.79 -5.61 -9.69
N LEU A 12 0.29 -4.42 -10.01
CA LEU A 12 0.47 -3.82 -11.32
C LEU A 12 1.88 -3.22 -11.44
N PRO A 13 2.56 -3.37 -12.60
CA PRO A 13 3.75 -2.59 -12.88
C PRO A 13 3.44 -1.09 -12.83
N ARG A 14 4.41 -0.26 -12.40
CA ARG A 14 4.27 1.20 -12.31
C ARG A 14 3.62 1.80 -13.55
N GLN A 15 4.14 1.47 -14.74
CA GLN A 15 3.63 2.06 -15.98
C GLN A 15 2.16 1.71 -16.21
N LYS A 16 1.77 0.45 -15.97
CA LYS A 16 0.37 0.01 -16.11
C LYS A 16 -0.55 0.78 -15.16
N PHE A 17 -0.10 1.08 -13.95
CA PHE A 17 -0.87 1.89 -13.00
C PHE A 17 -1.02 3.35 -13.49
N VAL A 18 0.06 3.95 -14.00
CA VAL A 18 0.02 5.31 -14.57
C VAL A 18 -0.91 5.38 -15.78
N ASP A 19 -0.82 4.42 -16.69
CA ASP A 19 -1.67 4.34 -17.89
C ASP A 19 -3.16 4.22 -17.49
N THR A 20 -3.46 3.35 -16.52
CA THR A 20 -4.83 3.17 -16.00
C THR A 20 -5.38 4.47 -15.42
N MET A 21 -4.55 5.27 -14.75
CA MET A 21 -4.96 6.55 -14.17
C MET A 21 -5.12 7.64 -15.24
N ALA A 22 -4.37 7.58 -16.34
CA ALA A 22 -4.51 8.49 -17.47
C ALA A 22 -5.87 8.32 -18.19
N GLU A 23 -6.41 7.10 -18.21
CA GLU A 23 -7.73 6.81 -18.78
C GLU A 23 -8.89 7.48 -18.02
N LEU A 24 -8.66 7.97 -16.80
CA LEU A 24 -9.69 8.63 -15.99
C LEU A 24 -10.06 10.05 -16.49
N GLY A 25 -9.34 10.59 -17.47
CA GLY A 25 -9.62 11.92 -18.02
C GLY A 25 -9.41 13.06 -17.02
N LEU A 26 -8.46 12.89 -16.09
CA LEU A 26 -8.08 13.92 -15.14
C LEU A 26 -7.30 15.05 -15.84
N HIS A 27 -7.49 16.28 -15.38
CA HIS A 27 -6.70 17.44 -15.82
C HIS A 27 -5.54 17.69 -14.85
N HIS A 28 -4.53 18.44 -15.29
CA HIS A 28 -3.40 18.85 -14.46
C HIS A 28 -2.75 17.69 -13.69
N THR A 29 -2.58 16.55 -14.35
CA THR A 29 -2.07 15.34 -13.70
C THR A 29 -0.57 15.44 -13.46
N ALA A 30 -0.14 15.07 -12.26
CA ALA A 30 1.26 14.90 -11.90
C ALA A 30 1.46 13.53 -11.23
N VAL A 31 2.60 12.90 -11.53
CA VAL A 31 2.99 11.60 -10.97
C VAL A 31 4.32 11.78 -10.23
N TYR A 32 4.36 11.33 -8.99
CA TYR A 32 5.54 11.38 -8.13
C TYR A 32 5.88 9.99 -7.63
N ASP A 33 7.15 9.62 -7.72
CA ASP A 33 7.71 8.47 -7.03
C ASP A 33 8.39 8.96 -5.75
N PHE A 34 7.85 8.54 -4.61
CA PHE A 34 8.39 8.88 -3.30
C PHE A 34 9.08 7.66 -2.69
N SER A 35 10.32 7.84 -2.28
CA SER A 35 11.02 6.91 -1.41
C SER A 35 11.67 7.70 -0.29
N ASP A 36 11.70 7.12 0.91
CA ASP A 36 12.40 7.69 2.04
C ASP A 36 13.63 6.83 2.38
N PRO A 37 14.77 7.07 1.71
CA PRO A 37 15.99 6.30 1.98
C PRO A 37 16.64 6.66 3.32
N ALA A 38 16.20 7.76 3.97
CA ALA A 38 16.75 8.23 5.24
C ALA A 38 16.06 7.59 6.45
N SER A 39 14.97 6.82 6.25
CA SER A 39 14.30 6.12 7.33
C SER A 39 15.23 5.12 8.02
N ASP A 40 15.28 5.13 9.35
CA ASP A 40 16.03 4.14 10.13
C ASP A 40 15.42 2.74 9.90
N PRO A 41 16.15 1.80 9.28
CA PRO A 41 15.65 0.45 9.07
C PRO A 41 15.37 -0.31 10.37
N MET A 42 15.99 0.13 11.47
CA MET A 42 15.90 -0.49 12.79
C MET A 42 14.96 0.26 13.74
N ASP A 43 14.09 1.11 13.21
CA ASP A 43 13.09 1.81 14.01
C ASP A 43 12.27 0.82 14.85
N ALA A 44 12.41 0.92 16.17
CA ALA A 44 11.85 -0.05 17.10
C ALA A 44 10.32 -0.09 17.05
N ALA A 45 9.68 1.08 16.86
CA ALA A 45 8.23 1.17 16.78
C ALA A 45 7.69 0.44 15.54
N LEU A 46 8.35 0.61 14.39
CA LEU A 46 8.01 -0.08 13.15
C LEU A 46 8.27 -1.60 13.26
N ILE A 47 9.38 -2.02 13.86
CA ILE A 47 9.68 -3.43 14.09
C ILE A 47 8.58 -4.07 14.95
N THR A 48 8.19 -3.45 16.07
CA THR A 48 7.11 -3.97 16.93
C THR A 48 5.79 -4.08 16.19
N GLN A 49 5.41 -3.06 15.40
CA GLN A 49 4.18 -3.11 14.59
C GLN A 49 4.19 -4.27 13.60
N LEU A 50 5.35 -4.56 12.99
CA LEU A 50 5.49 -5.65 12.04
C LEU A 50 5.51 -7.02 12.71
N ASP A 51 6.11 -7.15 13.90
CA ASP A 51 6.03 -8.38 14.70
C ASP A 51 4.56 -8.74 15.00
N ASP A 52 3.77 -7.77 15.47
CA ASP A 52 2.34 -7.97 15.75
C ASP A 52 1.57 -8.44 14.50
N LEU A 53 1.89 -7.87 13.34
CA LEU A 53 1.30 -8.28 12.06
C LEU A 53 1.72 -9.69 11.66
N ILE A 54 3.00 -10.05 11.81
CA ILE A 54 3.50 -11.39 11.50
C ILE A 54 2.85 -12.42 12.42
N ASP A 55 2.73 -12.13 13.72
CA ASP A 55 2.09 -13.00 14.70
C ASP A 55 0.61 -13.21 14.37
N LYS A 56 -0.13 -12.14 14.08
CA LYS A 56 -1.54 -12.23 13.68
C LYS A 56 -1.74 -13.07 12.40
N ASN A 57 -0.82 -13.01 11.45
CA ASN A 57 -0.88 -13.84 10.24
C ASN A 57 -0.49 -15.29 10.51
N THR A 58 0.51 -15.51 11.37
CA THR A 58 0.99 -16.83 11.77
C THR A 58 -0.06 -17.61 12.55
N GLN A 59 -0.78 -16.95 13.47
CA GLN A 59 -1.89 -17.54 14.21
C GLN A 59 -3.04 -17.96 13.28
N ARG A 60 -3.36 -17.14 12.28
CA ARG A 60 -4.37 -17.49 11.25
C ARG A 60 -3.95 -18.69 10.40
N ALA A 61 -2.64 -18.91 10.22
CA ALA A 61 -2.12 -20.04 9.47
C ALA A 61 -2.20 -21.37 10.24
N ALA A 62 -2.34 -21.36 11.57
CA ALA A 62 -2.33 -22.60 12.37
C ALA A 62 -3.44 -23.60 12.00
N GLY A 63 -4.55 -23.13 11.42
CA GLY A 63 -5.71 -23.95 11.07
C GLY A 63 -5.80 -24.39 9.59
N VAL A 64 -4.81 -24.09 8.75
CA VAL A 64 -4.85 -24.45 7.32
C VAL A 64 -3.89 -25.59 6.99
N GLN A 65 -4.15 -26.35 5.91
CA GLN A 65 -3.37 -27.53 5.52
C GLN A 65 -1.85 -27.24 5.42
N ASP A 66 -1.46 -26.07 4.90
CA ASP A 66 -0.06 -25.65 4.78
C ASP A 66 0.45 -24.86 6.02
N GLY A 67 -0.30 -24.88 7.11
CA GLY A 67 -0.07 -24.08 8.32
C GLY A 67 1.35 -24.18 8.89
N PRO A 68 1.89 -25.39 9.12
CA PRO A 68 3.24 -25.53 9.66
C PRO A 68 4.32 -24.85 8.80
N ALA A 69 4.22 -24.95 7.47
CA ALA A 69 5.17 -24.32 6.56
C ALA A 69 5.03 -22.79 6.57
N LEU A 70 3.81 -22.26 6.64
CA LEU A 70 3.55 -20.83 6.77
C LEU A 70 4.07 -20.27 8.10
N MET A 71 3.90 -21.01 9.20
CA MET A 71 4.43 -20.61 10.51
C MET A 71 5.96 -20.57 10.53
N GLN A 72 6.62 -21.56 9.92
CA GLN A 72 8.08 -21.58 9.80
C GLN A 72 8.59 -20.37 9.00
N ARG A 73 7.87 -19.99 7.93
CA ARG A 73 8.18 -18.77 7.15
C ARG A 73 7.99 -17.51 7.98
N GLY A 74 6.92 -17.41 8.77
CA GLY A 74 6.69 -16.28 9.69
C GLY A 74 7.84 -16.09 10.67
N GLN A 75 8.30 -17.17 11.32
CA GLN A 75 9.45 -17.13 12.22
C GLN A 75 10.76 -16.73 11.51
N ALA A 76 10.96 -17.20 10.28
CA ALA A 76 12.12 -16.80 9.48
C ALA A 76 12.06 -15.31 9.11
N LEU A 77 10.87 -14.79 8.84
CA LEU A 77 10.65 -13.38 8.56
C LEU A 77 10.92 -12.51 9.80
N GLN A 78 10.43 -12.89 10.98
CA GLN A 78 10.74 -12.21 12.25
C GLN A 78 12.25 -12.17 12.50
N ARG A 79 12.93 -13.31 12.43
CA ARG A 79 14.40 -13.36 12.60
C ARG A 79 15.13 -12.44 11.62
N ARG A 80 14.63 -12.32 10.39
CA ARG A 80 15.23 -11.44 9.38
C ARG A 80 14.93 -9.97 9.67
N LEU A 81 13.69 -9.63 10.02
CA LEU A 81 13.28 -8.28 10.40
C LEU A 81 14.17 -7.74 11.53
N HIS A 82 14.38 -8.53 12.59
CA HIS A 82 15.26 -8.14 13.71
C HIS A 82 16.75 -8.10 13.35
N LYS A 83 17.18 -8.77 12.26
CA LYS A 83 18.57 -8.82 11.84
C LYS A 83 18.96 -7.67 10.91
N VAL A 84 18.09 -7.31 9.97
CA VAL A 84 18.42 -6.36 8.90
C VAL A 84 17.47 -5.17 8.82
N GLY A 85 16.43 -5.14 9.64
CA GLY A 85 15.43 -4.08 9.61
C GLY A 85 14.57 -4.12 8.36
N ILE A 86 13.89 -3.00 8.10
CA ILE A 86 13.04 -2.79 6.94
C ILE A 86 13.04 -1.33 6.51
N GLN A 87 13.10 -1.09 5.21
CA GLN A 87 12.85 0.24 4.64
C GLN A 87 11.41 0.33 4.17
N ARG A 88 10.82 1.53 4.26
CA ARG A 88 9.45 1.77 3.79
C ARG A 88 9.36 1.51 2.29
N GLU A 89 8.22 0.94 1.88
CA GLU A 89 7.96 0.70 0.47
C GLU A 89 7.89 2.03 -0.30
N PRO A 90 8.45 2.11 -1.51
CA PRO A 90 8.26 3.26 -2.39
C PRO A 90 6.77 3.50 -2.67
N LEU A 91 6.37 4.76 -2.64
CA LEU A 91 5.01 5.19 -2.91
C LEU A 91 4.93 5.86 -4.28
N ILE A 92 3.90 5.53 -5.04
CA ILE A 92 3.52 6.29 -6.24
C ILE A 92 2.36 7.19 -5.85
N VAL A 93 2.52 8.50 -6.01
CA VAL A 93 1.49 9.50 -5.76
C VAL A 93 1.07 10.10 -7.09
N ILE A 94 -0.23 9.99 -7.40
CA ILE A 94 -0.82 10.58 -8.60
C ILE A 94 -1.83 11.63 -8.14
N VAL A 95 -1.60 12.87 -8.55
CA VAL A 95 -2.50 14.00 -8.28
C VAL A 95 -3.10 14.42 -9.62
N GLY A 96 -4.40 14.69 -9.62
CA GLY A 96 -5.09 15.19 -10.82
C GLY A 96 -6.42 15.82 -10.43
N GLU A 97 -6.84 16.78 -11.24
CA GLU A 97 -8.10 17.47 -11.05
C GLU A 97 -9.19 16.77 -11.84
N LYS A 98 -10.30 16.46 -11.16
CA LYS A 98 -11.49 15.97 -11.85
C LYS A 98 -12.00 17.11 -12.73
N GLY A 99 -12.04 16.87 -14.04
CA GLY A 99 -12.67 17.79 -14.97
C GLY A 99 -14.09 18.07 -14.49
N GLY A 100 -14.37 19.32 -14.14
CA GLY A 100 -15.73 19.73 -13.84
C GLY A 100 -16.60 19.33 -15.01
N ARG A 101 -17.71 18.64 -14.76
CA ARG A 101 -18.76 18.54 -15.78
C ARG A 101 -19.03 19.98 -16.23
N SER A 102 -18.69 20.29 -17.48
CA SER A 102 -19.29 21.43 -18.17
C SER A 102 -20.81 21.29 -17.96
N GLY A 103 -21.39 22.16 -17.12
CA GLY A 103 -22.84 22.14 -16.92
C GLY A 103 -23.39 22.76 -15.64
N VAL A 104 -22.68 22.82 -14.51
CA VAL A 104 -23.23 23.48 -13.31
C VAL A 104 -22.11 24.14 -12.51
N LYS A 105 -22.08 25.48 -12.51
CA LYS A 105 -21.29 26.24 -11.53
C LYS A 105 -21.87 25.98 -10.14
N PRO A 106 -21.05 25.66 -9.14
CA PRO A 106 -21.54 25.63 -7.77
C PRO A 106 -21.83 27.06 -7.28
N ASP A 107 -23.04 27.31 -6.78
CA ASP A 107 -23.55 28.63 -6.37
C ASP A 107 -22.88 29.26 -5.13
N TRP A 108 -21.73 28.74 -4.66
CA TRP A 108 -21.11 29.20 -3.42
C TRP A 108 -20.05 30.32 -3.58
N PHE A 109 -19.93 30.93 -4.77
CA PHE A 109 -19.11 32.13 -4.98
C PHE A 109 -19.90 33.44 -5.21
N ASN A 110 -21.22 33.44 -5.04
CA ASN A 110 -21.99 34.69 -4.97
C ASN A 110 -21.94 35.28 -3.56
N LEU A 111 -20.78 35.85 -3.20
CA LEU A 111 -20.75 36.89 -2.19
C LEU A 111 -21.24 38.16 -2.89
N GLY A 112 -22.48 38.53 -2.60
CA GLY A 112 -23.10 39.76 -3.08
C GLY A 112 -22.29 41.00 -2.73
N ASN A 113 -22.46 42.02 -3.58
CA ASN A 113 -21.96 43.39 -3.43
C ASN A 113 -22.07 43.95 -2.01
#